data_AF-A0A2G8JDW6-F1
#
_entry.id   AF-A0A2G8JDW6-F1
#
_cell.length_a   1.000
_cell.length_b   1.000
_cell.length_c   1.000
_cell.angle_alpha   90.00
_cell.angle_beta   90.00
_cell.angle_gamma   90.00
#
_symmetry.space_group_name_H-M   'P 1'
#
loop_
_entity.id
_entity.type
_entity.pdbx_description
1 polymer ?
#
loop_
_entity_poly.entity_id
_entity_poly.type
_entity_poly.pdbx_seq_one_letter_code
_entity_poly.pdbx_strand_id
1 'polypeptide(L)'
;MDLQYELERATDKRFRLAVGSFVEEYNNKVQIVALNEETSEFAAVSTFDHPYPTTKIMWIPDSKGLFPDLVATSGDYLRVWRVNEAETRLECLLNNVSRGMGKVGTSDSFSSCLVVECCML
;
A
#
# COMPACT_ATOMS: atom_id res chain seq x y z
N MET A 1 22.47 -10.25 7.26
CA MET A 1 21.01 -10.39 7.26
C MET A 1 20.48 -9.23 6.47
N ASP A 2 20.30 -9.47 5.18
CA ASP A 2 19.92 -8.47 4.19
C ASP A 2 18.48 -8.03 4.43
N LEU A 3 18.31 -6.84 4.99
CA LEU A 3 17.01 -6.18 5.05
C LEU A 3 16.74 -5.60 3.65
N GLN A 4 16.03 -6.37 2.83
CA GLN A 4 15.54 -5.89 1.54
C GLN A 4 14.29 -5.04 1.78
N TYR A 5 14.50 -3.75 2.04
CA TYR A 5 13.42 -2.76 2.08
C TYR A 5 13.04 -2.38 0.64
N GLU A 6 11.82 -2.68 0.24
CA GLU A 6 11.26 -2.16 -1.00
C GLU A 6 10.65 -0.78 -0.73
N LEU A 7 11.15 0.23 -1.47
CA LEU A 7 10.84 1.63 -1.26
C LEU A 7 10.09 2.17 -2.46
N GLU A 8 8.89 2.71 -2.24
CA GLU A 8 8.16 3.41 -3.29
C GLU A 8 7.66 4.80 -2.83
N ARG A 9 7.91 5.79 -3.70
CA ARG A 9 7.56 7.19 -3.47
C ARG A 9 6.14 7.49 -3.94
N ALA A 10 5.36 8.14 -3.10
CA ALA A 10 4.07 8.68 -3.53
C ALA A 10 4.30 9.91 -4.42
N THR A 11 3.63 9.98 -5.58
CA THR A 11 3.79 11.07 -6.54
C THR A 11 3.01 12.34 -6.18
N ASP A 12 2.01 12.20 -5.31
CA ASP A 12 1.05 13.24 -4.92
C ASP A 12 1.45 13.96 -3.62
N LYS A 13 2.07 13.25 -2.67
CA LYS A 13 2.54 13.79 -1.39
C LYS A 13 4.07 13.74 -1.33
N ARG A 14 4.70 14.93 -1.28
CA ARG A 14 6.16 15.06 -1.21
C ARG A 14 6.70 14.28 0.00
N PHE A 15 7.77 13.53 -0.24
CA PHE A 15 8.54 12.81 0.78
C PHE A 15 7.78 11.74 1.58
N ARG A 16 6.80 11.09 0.96
CA ARG A 16 6.13 9.93 1.52
C ARG A 16 6.65 8.62 0.91
N LEU A 17 6.94 7.65 1.78
CA LEU A 17 7.48 6.34 1.45
C LEU A 17 6.63 5.26 2.12
N ALA A 18 6.46 4.13 1.45
CA ALA A 18 5.98 2.91 2.08
C ALA A 18 7.14 1.91 2.18
N VAL A 19 7.22 1.21 3.30
CA VAL A 19 8.29 0.28 3.65
C VAL A 19 7.69 -1.02 4.13
N GLY A 20 8.00 -2.12 3.46
CA GLY A 20 7.66 -3.47 3.92
C GLY A 20 8.74 -4.05 4.83
N SER A 21 8.33 -4.78 5.87
CA SER A 21 9.26 -5.61 6.64
C SER A 21 9.51 -6.94 5.94
N PHE A 22 10.63 -7.57 6.31
CA PHE A 22 10.89 -8.98 6.02
C PHE A 22 11.22 -9.68 7.34
N VAL A 23 10.25 -10.42 7.87
CA VAL A 23 10.41 -11.34 9.00
C VAL A 23 9.96 -12.74 8.56
N GLU A 24 10.62 -13.77 9.09
CA GLU A 24 10.34 -15.17 8.74
C GLU A 24 8.98 -15.62 9.27
N GLU A 25 8.49 -14.99 10.34
CA GLU A 25 7.17 -15.25 10.91
C GLU A 25 6.01 -14.60 10.13
N TYR A 26 4.79 -15.09 10.35
CA TYR A 26 3.54 -14.53 9.80
C TYR A 26 3.10 -13.25 10.54
N ASN A 27 4.00 -12.28 10.65
CA ASN A 27 3.80 -11.02 11.38
C ASN A 27 4.60 -9.89 10.72
N ASN A 28 4.60 -9.86 9.39
CA ASN A 28 5.18 -8.76 8.65
C ASN A 28 4.31 -7.50 8.83
N LYS A 29 4.89 -6.34 8.52
CA LYS A 29 4.23 -5.05 8.60
C LYS A 29 4.61 -4.20 7.40
N VAL A 30 3.71 -3.31 7.02
CA VAL A 30 4.02 -2.23 6.10
C VAL A 30 3.86 -0.93 6.87
N GLN A 31 4.88 -0.09 6.78
CA GLN A 31 4.95 1.20 7.44
C GLN A 31 4.99 2.32 6.41
N ILE A 32 4.16 3.33 6.61
CA ILE A 32 4.14 4.55 5.83
C ILE A 32 4.95 5.58 6.61
N VAL A 33 6.01 6.07 5.99
CA VAL A 33 6.91 7.07 6.54
C VAL A 33 6.77 8.35 5.73
N ALA A 34 6.63 9.49 6.39
CA ALA A 34 6.60 10.79 5.73
C ALA A 34 7.50 11.79 6.46
N LEU A 35 7.98 12.79 5.73
CA LEU A 35 8.70 13.91 6.32
C LEU A 35 7.71 14.79 7.10
N ASN A 36 7.98 15.00 8.39
CA ASN A 36 7.34 16.04 9.16
C ASN A 36 8.08 17.36 8.88
N GLU A 37 7.41 18.31 8.22
CA GLU A 37 8.02 19.59 7.84
C GLU A 37 8.35 20.49 9.05
N GLU A 38 7.64 20.35 10.17
CA GLU A 38 7.87 21.14 11.38
C GLU A 38 9.15 20.71 12.09
N THR A 39 9.40 19.40 12.19
CA THR A 39 10.58 18.85 12.85
C THR A 39 11.73 18.58 11.88
N SER A 40 11.47 18.61 10.57
CA SER A 40 12.39 18.20 9.50
C SER A 40 12.90 16.76 9.64
N GLU A 41 12.10 15.88 10.25
CA GLU A 41 12.44 14.47 10.49
C GLU A 41 11.42 13.54 9.85
N PHE A 42 11.87 12.36 9.40
CA PHE A 42 10.98 11.31 8.92
C PHE A 42 10.31 10.61 10.09
N ALA A 43 8.97 10.58 10.09
CA ALA A 43 8.17 9.91 11.10
C ALA A 43 7.28 8.84 10.48
N ALA A 44 7.04 7.78 11.24
CA ALA A 44 6.03 6.78 10.88
C ALA A 44 4.63 7.39 11.04
N VAL A 45 3.92 7.51 9.92
CA VAL A 45 2.55 8.04 9.86
C VAL A 45 1.53 6.94 10.12
N SER A 46 1.78 5.75 9.57
CA SER A 46 0.87 4.62 9.74
C SER A 46 1.65 3.31 9.67
N THR A 47 1.18 2.29 10.37
CA THR A 47 1.74 0.93 10.30
C THR A 47 0.58 -0.05 10.32
N PHE A 48 0.59 -1.00 9.39
CA PHE A 48 -0.45 -2.01 9.28
C PHE A 48 0.16 -3.40 9.08
N ASP A 49 -0.58 -4.41 9.53
CA ASP A 49 -0.12 -5.79 9.50
C ASP A 49 -0.18 -6.35 8.08
N HIS A 50 0.87 -7.05 7.69
CA HIS A 50 0.95 -7.78 6.43
C HIS A 50 1.38 -9.22 6.71
N PRO A 51 0.72 -10.25 6.16
CA PRO A 51 0.97 -11.59 6.66
C PRO A 51 2.29 -12.22 6.18
N TYR A 52 2.76 -11.80 5.00
CA TYR A 52 4.05 -12.20 4.43
C TYR A 52 4.88 -10.97 4.04
N PRO A 53 6.17 -11.09 3.71
CA PRO A 53 6.90 -9.97 3.13
C PRO A 53 6.23 -9.49 1.83
N THR A 54 6.17 -8.17 1.63
CA THR A 54 5.66 -7.60 0.37
C THR A 54 6.70 -7.76 -0.72
N THR A 55 6.28 -8.16 -1.92
CA THR A 55 7.15 -8.29 -3.11
C THR A 55 7.10 -7.08 -4.03
N LYS A 56 6.13 -6.18 -3.78
CA LYS A 56 5.98 -4.88 -4.42
C LYS A 56 5.05 -4.03 -3.58
N ILE A 57 5.32 -2.74 -3.50
CA ILE A 57 4.44 -1.75 -2.87
C ILE A 57 4.31 -0.57 -3.82
N MET A 58 3.08 -0.14 -4.11
CA MET A 58 2.88 1.02 -4.98
C MET A 58 1.70 1.88 -4.62
N TRP A 59 1.87 3.19 -4.80
CA TRP A 59 0.82 4.18 -4.64
C TRP A 59 -0.04 4.28 -5.89
N ILE A 60 -1.30 4.71 -5.71
CA ILE A 60 -2.11 5.12 -6.85
C ILE A 60 -1.45 6.28 -7.59
N PRO A 61 -1.28 6.20 -8.92
CA PRO A 61 -0.74 7.30 -9.70
C PRO A 61 -1.83 8.36 -9.91
N ASP A 62 -2.14 9.12 -8.87
CA ASP A 62 -3.13 10.19 -8.92
C ASP A 62 -2.48 11.58 -8.85
N SER A 63 -2.05 12.06 -10.02
CA SER A 63 -1.47 13.41 -10.16
C SER A 63 -2.46 14.56 -9.92
N LYS A 64 -3.79 14.28 -9.96
CA LYS A 64 -4.84 15.30 -9.86
C LYS A 64 -5.55 15.29 -8.50
N GLY A 65 -5.29 14.31 -7.63
CA GLY A 65 -5.94 14.17 -6.34
C GLY A 65 -7.44 13.89 -6.42
N LEU A 66 -7.89 13.23 -7.49
CA LEU A 66 -9.30 12.89 -7.72
C LEU A 66 -9.73 11.59 -7.05
N PHE A 67 -8.77 10.74 -6.72
CA PHE A 67 -8.96 9.42 -6.15
C PHE A 67 -8.61 9.44 -4.66
N PRO A 68 -9.15 8.49 -3.89
CA PRO A 68 -8.67 8.30 -2.55
C PRO A 68 -7.20 7.89 -2.52
N ASP A 69 -6.57 8.17 -1.41
CA ASP A 69 -5.17 7.85 -1.16
C ASP A 69 -5.02 6.34 -0.96
N LEU A 70 -4.61 5.64 -2.02
CA LEU A 70 -4.51 4.19 -2.06
C LEU A 70 -3.06 3.73 -2.23
N VAL A 71 -2.73 2.66 -1.53
CA VAL A 71 -1.50 1.89 -1.71
C VAL A 71 -1.84 0.43 -1.93
N ALA A 72 -1.20 -0.20 -2.92
CA ALA A 72 -1.28 -1.63 -3.13
C ALA A 72 -0.02 -2.33 -2.66
N THR A 73 -0.19 -3.52 -2.09
CA THR A 73 0.89 -4.42 -1.71
C THR A 73 0.67 -5.77 -2.36
N SER A 74 1.70 -6.32 -3.01
CA SER A 74 1.68 -7.68 -3.54
C SER A 74 2.44 -8.64 -2.63
N GLY A 75 2.00 -9.89 -2.61
CA GLY A 75 2.61 -11.01 -1.90
C GLY A 75 1.90 -12.30 -2.29
N ASP A 76 1.29 -12.98 -1.31
CA ASP A 76 0.37 -14.11 -1.53
C ASP A 76 -0.97 -13.69 -2.16
N TYR A 77 -1.45 -12.51 -1.76
CA TYR A 77 -2.59 -11.81 -2.32
C TYR A 77 -2.17 -10.41 -2.73
N LEU A 78 -2.93 -9.82 -3.65
CA LEU A 78 -2.85 -8.39 -3.90
C LEU A 78 -3.81 -7.68 -2.96
N ARG A 79 -3.30 -6.79 -2.12
CA ARG A 79 -4.09 -6.03 -1.15
C ARG A 79 -4.07 -4.56 -1.54
N VAL A 80 -5.23 -3.92 -1.51
CA VAL A 80 -5.37 -2.47 -1.69
C VAL A 80 -5.78 -1.88 -0.36
N TRP A 81 -5.01 -0.91 0.10
CA TRP A 81 -5.17 -0.23 1.37
C TRP A 81 -5.51 1.24 1.12
N ARG A 82 -6.47 1.77 1.87
CA ARG A 82 -6.73 3.21 1.93
C ARG A 82 -5.96 3.79 3.09
N VAL A 83 -5.15 4.79 2.80
CA VAL A 83 -4.31 5.49 3.76
C VAL A 83 -5.01 6.77 4.17
N ASN A 84 -5.26 6.93 5.46
CA ASN A 84 -5.69 8.20 6.04
C ASN A 84 -4.69 8.64 7.12
N GLU A 85 -4.80 9.89 7.59
CA GLU A 85 -3.94 10.43 8.65
C GLU A 85 -4.10 9.67 9.99
N ALA A 86 -5.31 9.17 10.27
CA ALA A 86 -5.61 8.48 11.53
C ALA A 86 -5.41 6.95 11.45
N GLU A 87 -5.82 6.34 10.35
CA GLU A 87 -5.76 4.88 10.19
C GLU A 87 -5.59 4.46 8.72
N THR A 88 -4.88 3.36 8.52
CA THR A 88 -4.83 2.66 7.23
C THR A 88 -5.74 1.44 7.30
N ARG A 89 -6.63 1.29 6.31
CA ARG A 89 -7.61 0.20 6.28
C ARG A 89 -7.54 -0.60 4.98
N LEU A 90 -7.82 -1.90 5.07
CA LEU A 90 -7.91 -2.76 3.90
C LEU A 90 -9.20 -2.46 3.12
N GLU A 91 -9.08 -2.02 1.87
CA GLU A 91 -10.21 -1.78 0.98
C GLU A 91 -10.54 -3.00 0.14
N CYS A 92 -9.51 -3.69 -0.36
CA CYS A 92 -9.70 -4.79 -1.30
C CYS A 92 -8.64 -5.88 -1.10
N LEU A 93 -9.08 -7.13 -1.19
CA LEU A 93 -8.23 -8.32 -1.24
C LEU A 93 -8.51 -9.04 -2.55
N LEU A 94 -7.51 -9.12 -3.41
CA LEU A 94 -7.58 -9.67 -4.76
C LEU A 94 -6.73 -10.93 -4.83
N ASN A 95 -7.26 -11.96 -5.48
CA ASN A 95 -6.58 -13.23 -5.72
C ASN A 95 -6.68 -13.64 -7.19
N ASN A 96 -5.73 -14.46 -7.65
CA ASN A 96 -5.72 -14.96 -9.04
C ASN A 96 -6.64 -16.18 -9.26
N VAL A 97 -7.48 -16.54 -8.27
CA VAL A 97 -8.41 -17.66 -8.43
C VAL A 97 -9.69 -17.10 -9.04
N SER A 98 -9.99 -17.52 -10.26
CA SER A 98 -11.24 -17.20 -10.97
C SER A 98 -12.45 -17.81 -10.25
N ARG A 99 -12.85 -17.23 -9.13
CA ARG A 99 -14.14 -17.46 -8.48
C ARG A 99 -14.65 -16.12 -8.01
N GLY A 100 -15.61 -15.59 -8.76
CA GLY A 100 -16.47 -14.43 -8.49
C GLY A 100 -15.97 -13.48 -7.41
N MET A 101 -15.52 -12.29 -7.82
CA MET A 101 -15.23 -11.14 -6.97
C MET A 101 -16.20 -11.09 -5.78
N GLY A 102 -15.72 -11.49 -4.60
CA GLY A 102 -16.33 -11.13 -3.33
C GLY A 102 -16.16 -9.63 -3.17
N LYS A 103 -17.06 -8.86 -3.76
CA LYS A 103 -17.10 -7.41 -3.62
C LYS A 103 -17.35 -7.10 -2.14
N VAL A 104 -16.30 -6.79 -1.39
CA VAL A 104 -16.46 -5.90 -0.23
C VAL A 104 -16.78 -4.55 -0.85
N GLY A 105 -18.06 -4.19 -0.79
CA GLY A 105 -18.65 -3.15 -1.62
C GLY A 105 -18.16 -1.75 -1.26
N THR A 106 -17.56 -1.08 -2.24
CA THR A 106 -17.64 0.36 -2.49
C THR A 106 -17.45 0.59 -4.00
N SER A 107 -17.94 1.71 -4.52
CA SER A 107 -18.11 2.08 -5.94
C SER A 107 -16.84 2.14 -6.81
N ASP A 108 -15.66 1.78 -6.32
CA ASP A 108 -14.39 2.29 -6.85
C ASP A 108 -13.62 1.26 -7.68
N SER A 109 -14.33 0.39 -8.42
CA SER A 109 -13.74 -0.67 -9.26
C SER A 109 -12.72 -0.18 -10.31
N PHE A 110 -12.83 1.07 -10.77
CA PHE A 110 -11.84 1.66 -11.68
C PHE A 110 -10.51 1.96 -11.01
N SER A 111 -10.55 2.40 -9.74
CA SER A 111 -9.37 2.80 -8.98
C SER A 111 -8.53 1.59 -8.60
N SER A 112 -9.17 0.47 -8.24
CA SER A 112 -8.46 -0.77 -7.96
C SER A 112 -7.81 -1.35 -9.22
N CYS A 113 -8.50 -1.36 -10.38
CA CYS A 113 -7.92 -1.84 -11.64
C CYS A 113 -6.65 -1.06 -12.05
N LEU A 114 -6.64 0.27 -11.91
CA LEU A 114 -5.49 1.08 -12.31
C LEU A 114 -4.24 0.77 -11.48
N VAL A 115 -4.42 0.57 -10.17
CA VAL A 115 -3.33 0.21 -9.26
C VAL A 115 -2.85 -1.24 -9.52
N VAL A 116 -3.79 -2.15 -9.82
CA VAL A 116 -3.49 -3.55 -10.16
C VAL A 116 -2.67 -3.66 -11.45
N GLU A 117 -3.04 -2.94 -12.51
CA GLU A 117 -2.30 -2.94 -13.77
C GLU A 117 -0.86 -2.46 -13.59
N CYS A 118 -0.67 -1.39 -12.81
CA CYS A 118 0.68 -0.91 -12.52
C CYS A 118 1.47 -1.91 -11.66
N CYS A 119 0.86 -2.59 -10.67
CA CYS A 119 1.58 -3.55 -9.83
C CYS A 119 2.07 -4.78 -10.61
N MET A 120 1.33 -5.20 -11.65
CA MET A 120 1.66 -6.39 -12.45
C MET A 120 2.63 -6.15 -13.63
N LEU A 121 2.96 -4.89 -13.95
CA LEU A 121 3.96 -4.50 -14.95
C LEU A 121 5.32 -4.21 -14.32
#